data_AF-A0A3C0TWN1-F1
#
_entry.id   AF-A0A3C0TWN1-F1
#
_cell.length_a   1.000
_cell.length_b   1.000
_cell.length_c   1.000
_cell.angle_alpha   90.00
_cell.angle_beta   90.00
_cell.angle_gamma   90.00
#
_symmetry.space_group_name_H-M   'P 1'
#
loop_
_entity.id
_entity.type
_entity.pdbx_description
1 polymer ?
#
loop_
_entity_poly.entity_id
_entity_poly.type
_entity_poly.pdbx_seq_one_letter_code
_entity_poly.pdbx_strand_id
1 'polypeptide(L)' 'GPHKIQGIGAGFIPDNLDRSLVDEVITIGNENAFEMARKLARMEGIPGGISSGAAVAAALEVAARPAMKGKTIVVI' A
#
# COMPACT_ATOMS: atom_id res chain seq x y z
N GLY A 1 3.17 -3.60 -16.40
CA GLY A 1 2.04 -4.23 -17.12
C GLY A 1 0.73 -3.61 -16.66
N PRO A 2 -0.39 -3.82 -17.35
CA PRO A 2 -1.68 -3.28 -16.93
C PRO A 2 -2.04 -3.76 -15.52
N HIS A 3 -2.51 -2.85 -14.67
CA HIS A 3 -2.99 -3.16 -13.31
C HIS A 3 -4.29 -2.40 -13.03
N LYS A 4 -4.97 -2.78 -11.94
CA LYS A 4 -6.29 -2.23 -11.56
C LYS A 4 -6.23 -1.26 -10.38
N ILE A 5 -5.06 -1.11 -9.74
CA ILE A 5 -4.88 -0.18 -8.62
C ILE A 5 -4.83 1.26 -9.14
N GLN A 6 -5.99 1.91 -9.20
CA GLN A 6 -6.12 3.30 -9.63
C GLN A 6 -5.38 4.25 -8.66
N GLY A 7 -4.73 5.28 -9.22
CA GLY A 7 -4.03 6.33 -8.46
C GLY A 7 -2.52 6.13 -8.31
N ILE A 8 -2.00 4.91 -8.49
CA ILE A 8 -0.56 4.60 -8.43
C ILE A 8 -0.14 3.80 -9.68
N GLY A 9 1.16 3.52 -9.84
CA GLY A 9 1.64 2.61 -10.89
C GLY A 9 1.60 3.19 -12.32
N ALA A 10 1.94 4.47 -12.50
CA ALA A 10 1.82 5.19 -13.78
C ALA A 10 2.53 4.58 -15.02
N GLY A 11 3.32 3.52 -14.85
CA GLY A 11 3.99 2.82 -15.94
C GLY A 11 5.34 3.43 -16.36
N PHE A 12 5.76 4.49 -15.69
CA PHE A 12 7.08 5.13 -15.80
C PHE A 12 7.49 5.70 -14.44
N ILE A 13 8.72 6.20 -14.34
CA ILE A 13 9.24 6.88 -13.15
C ILE A 13 8.97 8.37 -13.34
N PRO A 14 8.09 9.00 -12.54
CA PRO A 14 7.78 10.41 -12.72
C PRO A 14 8.90 11.30 -12.17
N ASP A 15 9.11 12.46 -12.80
CA ASP A 15 10.21 13.39 -12.45
C ASP A 15 10.09 13.95 -11.02
N ASN A 16 8.90 13.92 -10.43
CA ASN A 16 8.64 14.37 -9.06
C ASN A 16 8.88 13.28 -7.99
N LEU A 17 9.31 12.07 -8.38
CA LEU A 17 9.70 11.03 -7.43
C LEU A 17 11.19 11.11 -7.13
N ASP A 18 11.54 11.59 -5.93
CA ASP A 18 12.91 11.47 -5.40
C ASP A 18 13.13 10.06 -4.82
N ARG A 19 13.89 9.24 -5.55
CA ARG A 19 14.18 7.85 -5.17
C ARG A 19 15.21 7.72 -4.05
N SER A 20 15.96 8.79 -3.75
CA SER A 20 16.94 8.76 -2.66
C SER A 20 16.27 8.71 -1.28
N LEU A 21 14.99 9.10 -1.20
CA LEU A 21 14.17 9.05 0.01
C LEU A 21 13.47 7.69 0.22
N VAL A 22 13.61 6.76 -0.71
CA VAL A 22 12.90 5.48 -0.70
C VAL A 22 13.84 4.36 -0.25
N ASP A 23 13.64 3.85 0.97
CA ASP A 23 14.40 2.71 1.49
C ASP A 23 14.02 1.38 0.82
N GLU A 24 12.74 1.21 0.47
CA GLU A 24 12.20 -0.04 -0.06
C GLU A 24 10.97 0.20 -0.94
N VAL A 25 10.77 -0.68 -1.94
CA VAL A 25 9.55 -0.74 -2.75
C VAL A 25 8.85 -2.07 -2.51
N ILE A 26 7.61 -2.03 -2.03
CA ILE A 26 6.76 -3.22 -1.82
C ILE A 26 5.71 -3.27 -2.92
N THR A 27 5.59 -4.43 -3.58
CA THR A 27 4.65 -4.63 -4.69
C THR A 27 3.42 -5.38 -4.20
N ILE A 28 2.25 -4.77 -4.33
CA ILE A 28 0.97 -5.38 -3.94
C ILE A 28 0.15 -5.74 -5.17
N GLY A 29 -0.37 -6.98 -5.19
CA GLY A 29 -1.26 -7.47 -6.24
C GLY A 29 -2.66 -6.84 -6.19
N ASN A 30 -3.36 -6.82 -7.33
CA ASN A 30 -4.70 -6.22 -7.43
C ASN A 30 -5.69 -6.88 -6.46
N GLU A 31 -5.66 -8.21 -6.36
CA GLU A 31 -6.55 -9.01 -5.52
C GLU A 31 -6.38 -8.63 -4.04
N ASN A 32 -5.14 -8.56 -3.57
CA ASN A 32 -4.80 -8.18 -2.19
C ASN A 32 -5.24 -6.74 -1.88
N ALA A 33 -5.00 -5.80 -2.80
CA ALA A 33 -5.41 -4.42 -2.63
C ALA A 33 -6.95 -4.29 -2.53
N PHE A 34 -7.68 -4.98 -3.41
CA PHE A 34 -9.15 -5.01 -3.38
C PHE A 34 -9.70 -5.66 -2.12
N GLU A 35 -9.13 -6.78 -1.69
CA GLU A 35 -9.55 -7.46 -0.47
C GLU A 35 -9.32 -6.57 0.75
N MET A 36 -8.15 -5.93 0.84
CA MET A 36 -7.82 -5.05 1.95
C MET A 36 -8.72 -3.80 1.98
N ALA A 37 -8.99 -3.17 0.84
CA ALA A 37 -9.91 -2.03 0.78
C ALA A 37 -11.31 -2.40 1.30
N ARG A 38 -11.81 -3.60 0.95
CA ARG A 38 -13.09 -4.10 1.49
C ARG A 38 -13.03 -4.43 2.99
N LYS A 39 -11.91 -4.99 3.47
CA LYS A 39 -11.71 -5.27 4.90
C LYS A 39 -11.69 -3.98 5.71
N LEU A 40 -10.97 -2.95 5.26
CA LEU A 40 -10.94 -1.62 5.88
C LEU A 40 -12.35 -1.04 6.03
N ALA A 41 -13.15 -1.07 4.96
CA ALA A 41 -14.51 -0.58 5.00
C ALA A 41 -15.39 -1.38 5.96
N ARG A 42 -15.24 -2.71 5.99
CA ARG A 42 -16.08 -3.60 6.79
C ARG A 42 -15.71 -3.66 8.28
N MET A 43 -14.41 -3.63 8.59
CA MET A 43 -13.89 -3.87 9.94
C MET A 43 -13.58 -2.57 10.67
N GLU A 44 -13.01 -1.59 9.96
CA GLU A 44 -12.57 -0.32 10.54
C GLU A 44 -13.55 0.83 10.25
N GLY A 45 -14.56 0.61 9.41
CA GLY A 45 -15.51 1.65 8.98
C GLY A 45 -14.86 2.71 8.08
N ILE A 46 -13.76 2.38 7.40
CA ILE A 46 -13.00 3.30 6.54
C ILE A 46 -13.22 2.92 5.07
N PRO A 47 -14.15 3.57 4.34
CA PRO A 47 -14.42 3.26 2.93
C PRO A 47 -13.38 3.92 2.00
N GLY A 48 -12.16 3.38 2.00
CA GLY A 48 -11.07 3.82 1.13
C GLY A 48 -11.11 3.24 -0.28
N GLY A 49 -10.35 3.86 -1.20
CA GLY A 49 -10.15 3.36 -2.56
C GLY A 49 -9.18 2.16 -2.62
N ILE A 50 -9.03 1.58 -3.81
CA ILE A 50 -8.12 0.42 -4.00
C ILE A 50 -6.65 0.76 -3.70
N SER A 51 -6.20 2.00 -3.94
CA SER A 51 -4.85 2.45 -3.58
C SER A 51 -4.63 2.45 -2.06
N SER A 52 -5.62 2.89 -1.27
CA SER A 52 -5.58 2.78 0.20
C SER A 52 -5.50 1.32 0.65
N GLY A 53 -6.25 0.43 0.00
CA GLY A 53 -6.13 -1.02 0.23
C GLY A 53 -4.72 -1.54 -0.03
N ALA A 54 -4.08 -1.11 -1.12
CA ALA A 54 -2.69 -1.46 -1.43
C ALA A 54 -1.70 -0.93 -0.38
N ALA A 55 -1.85 0.33 0.02
CA ALA A 55 -0.99 0.96 1.00
C ALA A 55 -1.08 0.26 2.37
N VAL A 56 -2.29 -0.05 2.84
CA VAL A 56 -2.50 -0.77 4.11
C VAL A 56 -2.01 -2.22 4.02
N ALA A 57 -2.22 -2.90 2.90
CA ALA A 57 -1.69 -4.26 2.72
C ALA A 57 -0.15 -4.27 2.83
N ALA A 58 0.53 -3.33 2.17
CA ALA A 58 1.99 -3.17 2.29
C ALA A 58 2.42 -2.85 3.73
N ALA A 59 1.70 -1.94 4.40
CA ALA A 59 1.98 -1.59 5.79
C ALA A 59 1.88 -2.80 6.73
N LEU A 60 0.89 -3.68 6.53
CA LEU A 60 0.73 -4.91 7.31
C LEU A 60 1.83 -5.94 7.02
N GLU A 61 2.29 -6.07 5.77
CA GLU A 61 3.47 -6.90 5.44
C GLU A 61 4.74 -6.41 6.15
N VAL A 62 4.93 -5.09 6.23
CA VAL A 62 6.04 -4.48 6.99
C VAL A 62 5.86 -4.71 8.49
N ALA A 63 4.65 -4.48 9.01
CA ALA A 63 4.34 -4.64 10.44
C ALA A 63 4.58 -6.07 10.95
N ALA A 64 4.38 -7.08 10.10
CA ALA A 64 4.61 -8.48 10.45
C ALA A 64 6.10 -8.83 10.64
N ARG A 65 7.03 -7.97 10.21
CA ARG A 65 8.47 -8.23 10.33
C ARG A 65 8.90 -8.15 11.80
N PRO A 66 9.75 -9.07 12.29
CA PRO A 66 10.22 -9.04 13.68
C PRO A 66 10.88 -7.71 14.09
N ALA A 67 11.61 -7.07 13.17
CA ALA A 67 12.29 -5.80 13.38
C ALA A 67 11.33 -4.59 13.54
N MET A 68 10.04 -4.77 13.24
CA MET A 68 9.01 -3.74 13.37
C MET A 68 8.17 -3.88 14.65
N LYS A 69 8.47 -4.87 15.50
CA LYS A 69 7.77 -5.06 16.77
C LYS A 69 7.86 -3.79 17.64
N GLY A 70 6.69 -3.30 18.06
CA GLY A 70 6.56 -2.12 18.91
C GLY A 70 6.82 -0.78 18.21
N LYS A 71 7.06 -0.78 16.90
CA LYS A 71 7.20 0.46 16.12
C LYS A 71 5.85 0.91 15.58
N THR A 72 5.74 2.21 15.32
CA THR A 72 4.58 2.81 14.65
C THR A 72 4.83 2.88 13.15
N ILE A 73 3.86 2.42 12.36
CA ILE A 73 3.84 2.56 10.89
C ILE A 73 2.68 3.48 10.54
N VAL A 74 2.95 4.46 9.69
CA VAL A 74 1.95 5.41 9.17
C VAL A 74 1.77 5.15 7.68
N VAL A 75 0.53 5.18 7.23
CA VAL A 75 0.12 4.94 5.84
C VAL A 75 -0.89 6.01 5.43
N ILE A 76 -0.89 6.36 4.14
CA ILE A 76 -1.77 7.37 3.51
C ILE A 76 -3.10 6.74 3.10
#